data_AF-A0A9D5H3Z6-F1
#
_entry.id   AF-A0A9D5H3Z6-F1
#
_cell.length_a   1.000
_cell.length_b   1.000
_cell.length_c   1.000
_cell.angle_alpha   90.00
_cell.angle_beta   90.00
_cell.angle_gamma   90.00
#
_symmetry.space_group_name_H-M   'P 1'
#
loop_
_entity.id
_entity.type
_entity.pdbx_description
1 polymer ?
#
loop_
_entity_poly.entity_id
_entity_poly.type
_entity_poly.pdbx_seq_one_letter_code
_entity_poly.pdbx_strand_id
1 'polypeptide(L)'
;MQFTVASRNPSHRASIYYDHLSAYVSYRGQPITPPVPLQPIFQDTESTVAVSPVLGGENVPVSPEVALGLASDQEFGVVGLRLVLLGRVRYKTGPFRSGWTGLYVRCDMMLGIKKGTSGQVPMLGAPNCDVDI
;
A
#
# COMPACT_ATOMS: atom_id res chain seq x y z
N MET A 1 -3.04 -10.18 -6.28
CA MET A 1 -1.73 -10.00 -5.57
C MET A 1 -2.03 -9.63 -4.13
N GLN A 2 -1.29 -10.15 -3.15
CA GLN A 2 -1.50 -9.80 -1.74
C GLN A 2 -0.27 -9.06 -1.21
N PHE A 3 -0.47 -7.91 -0.58
CA PHE A 3 0.59 -7.10 0.01
C PHE A 3 0.31 -6.91 1.49
N THR A 4 1.31 -7.07 2.34
CA THR A 4 1.18 -6.76 3.78
C THR A 4 1.81 -5.41 4.07
N VAL A 5 1.01 -4.48 4.58
CA VAL A 5 1.46 -3.17 5.05
C VAL A 5 1.38 -3.17 6.56
N ALA A 6 2.51 -2.89 7.22
CA ALA A 6 2.58 -2.71 8.65
C ALA A 6 2.77 -1.23 8.99
N SER A 7 1.96 -0.72 9.90
CA SER A 7 2.11 0.62 10.47
C SER A 7 2.43 0.49 11.95
N ARG A 8 3.44 1.22 12.43
CA ARG A 8 3.80 1.29 13.85
C ARG A 8 3.53 2.70 14.36
N ASN A 9 2.81 2.79 15.46
CA ASN A 9 2.57 4.04 16.18
C ASN A 9 3.61 4.14 17.29
N PRO A 10 4.63 5.00 17.18
CA PRO A 10 5.65 5.17 18.23
C PRO A 10 5.17 6.07 19.38
N SER A 11 3.96 6.65 19.29
CA SER A 11 3.47 7.55 20.32
C SER A 11 3.00 6.78 21.55
N HIS A 12 3.47 7.22 22.72
CA HIS A 12 3.01 6.76 24.03
C HIS A 12 1.79 7.54 24.54
N ARG A 13 1.28 8.52 23.78
CA ARG A 13 0.20 9.42 24.21
C ARG A 13 -1.00 9.43 23.28
N ALA A 14 -0.75 9.29 21.98
CA ALA A 14 -1.76 9.42 20.95
C ALA A 14 -2.08 8.05 20.35
N SER A 15 -3.37 7.71 20.32
CA SER A 15 -3.90 6.64 19.48
C SER A 15 -4.32 7.20 18.11
N ILE A 16 -4.34 6.34 17.09
CA ILE A 16 -4.61 6.72 15.70
C ILE A 16 -5.84 5.97 15.21
N TYR A 17 -6.79 6.70 14.64
CA TYR A 17 -7.92 6.15 13.92
C TYR A 17 -7.69 6.36 12.43
N TYR A 18 -7.84 5.30 11.65
CA TYR A 18 -7.80 5.34 10.19
C TYR A 18 -9.18 5.00 9.66
N ASP A 19 -9.63 5.75 8.66
CA ASP A 19 -10.96 5.59 8.09
C ASP A 19 -10.94 5.88 6.58
N HIS A 20 -11.96 5.40 5.86
CA HIS A 20 -12.03 5.44 4.39
C HIS A 20 -10.72 5.01 3.70
N LEU A 21 -10.06 4.01 4.28
CA LEU A 21 -8.82 3.49 3.73
C LEU A 21 -9.11 2.80 2.39
N SER A 22 -8.26 3.01 1.40
CA SER A 22 -8.28 2.30 0.13
C SER A 22 -6.86 2.08 -0.36
N ALA A 23 -6.62 0.94 -1.01
CA ALA A 23 -5.30 0.59 -1.52
C ALA A 23 -5.36 0.18 -2.98
N TYR A 24 -4.33 0.56 -3.74
CA TYR A 24 -4.14 0.13 -5.12
C TYR A 24 -2.66 0.06 -5.47
N VAL A 25 -2.34 -0.65 -6.55
CA VAL A 25 -0.99 -0.74 -7.09
C VAL A 25 -0.89 0.13 -8.34
N SER A 26 0.24 0.81 -8.47
CA SER A 26 0.60 1.59 -9.64
C SER A 26 1.96 1.15 -10.20
N TYR A 27 2.11 1.28 -11.51
CA TYR A 27 3.36 1.09 -12.23
C TYR A 27 3.69 2.39 -12.97
N ARG A 28 4.89 2.94 -12.76
CA ARG A 28 5.33 4.23 -13.33
C ARG A 28 4.30 5.36 -13.19
N GLY A 29 3.59 5.40 -12.06
CA GLY A 29 2.58 6.42 -11.75
C GLY A 29 1.17 6.15 -12.29
N GLN A 30 0.95 5.09 -13.09
CA GLN A 30 -0.38 4.71 -13.55
C GLN A 30 -0.94 3.54 -12.72
N PRO A 31 -2.19 3.61 -12.23
CA PRO A 31 -2.84 2.49 -11.55
C PRO A 31 -2.95 1.26 -12.47
N ILE A 32 -2.55 0.10 -11.96
CA ILE A 32 -2.66 -1.19 -12.66
C ILE A 32 -3.69 -2.12 -12.00
N THR A 33 -4.19 -1.76 -10.82
CA THR A 33 -5.27 -2.46 -10.12
C THR A 33 -6.35 -1.47 -9.71
N PRO A 34 -7.63 -1.89 -9.60
CA PRO A 34 -8.65 -1.06 -9.03
C PRO A 34 -8.35 -0.76 -7.54
N PRO A 35 -8.82 0.37 -7.01
CA PRO A 35 -8.75 0.64 -5.59
C PRO A 35 -9.65 -0.31 -4.80
N VAL A 36 -9.07 -0.95 -3.79
CA VAL A 36 -9.77 -1.85 -2.87
C VAL A 36 -10.01 -1.13 -1.55
N PRO A 37 -11.26 -0.98 -1.09
CA PRO A 37 -11.55 -0.39 0.21
C PRO A 37 -11.06 -1.31 1.34
N LEU A 38 -10.50 -0.71 2.39
CA LEU A 38 -10.05 -1.40 3.58
C LEU A 38 -10.94 -1.02 4.76
N GLN A 39 -11.01 -1.93 5.74
CA GLN A 39 -11.75 -1.66 6.97
C GLN A 39 -11.08 -0.54 7.77
N PRO A 40 -11.85 0.28 8.50
CA PRO A 40 -11.29 1.23 9.44
C PRO A 40 -10.41 0.53 10.47
N ILE A 41 -9.30 1.19 10.84
CA ILE A 41 -8.32 0.63 11.76
C ILE A 41 -8.21 1.55 12.96
N PHE A 42 -8.23 0.96 14.15
CA PHE A 42 -7.82 1.65 15.36
C PHE A 42 -6.47 1.12 15.79
N GLN A 43 -5.54 2.05 16.03
CA GLN A 43 -4.18 1.75 16.46
C GLN A 43 -3.92 2.43 17.80
N ASP A 44 -3.69 1.62 18.82
CA ASP A 44 -3.41 2.09 20.17
C ASP A 44 -2.00 2.71 20.27
N THR A 45 -1.69 3.33 21.41
CA THR A 45 -0.34 3.81 21.72
C THR A 45 0.69 2.68 21.66
N GLU A 46 1.87 2.97 21.12
CA GLU A 46 3.00 2.02 21.01
C GLU A 46 2.69 0.69 20.30
N SER A 47 1.61 0.65 19.50
CA SER A 47 1.15 -0.57 18.85
C SER A 47 1.53 -0.63 17.36
N THR A 48 1.58 -1.85 16.83
CA THR A 48 1.76 -2.11 15.40
C THR A 48 0.52 -2.81 14.86
N VAL A 49 -0.01 -2.31 13.74
CA VAL A 49 -1.12 -2.92 13.02
C VAL A 49 -0.65 -3.31 11.63
N ALA A 50 -1.13 -4.44 11.13
CA ALA A 50 -0.83 -4.91 9.79
C ALA A 50 -2.13 -5.18 9.03
N VAL A 51 -2.14 -4.80 7.75
CA VAL A 51 -3.23 -5.12 6.82
C VAL A 51 -2.67 -5.80 5.59
N SER A 52 -3.38 -6.81 5.12
CA SER A 52 -2.93 -7.64 4.00
C SER A 52 -3.97 -7.68 2.87
N PRO A 53 -4.26 -6.54 2.20
CA PRO A 53 -5.25 -6.52 1.14
C PRO A 53 -4.85 -7.37 -0.06
N VAL A 54 -5.86 -8.00 -0.65
CA VAL A 54 -5.76 -8.64 -1.95
C VAL A 54 -6.12 -7.61 -3.01
N LEU A 55 -5.14 -7.22 -3.81
CA LEU A 55 -5.25 -6.23 -4.88
C LEU A 55 -5.23 -6.90 -6.25
N GLY A 56 -6.12 -6.45 -7.15
CA GLY A 56 -6.34 -7.02 -8.47
C GLY A 56 -7.60 -7.87 -8.55
N GLY A 57 -7.77 -8.60 -9.66
CA GLY A 57 -8.97 -9.40 -9.95
C GLY A 57 -9.87 -8.81 -11.03
N GLU A 58 -9.67 -7.54 -11.37
CA GLU A 58 -10.36 -6.85 -12.46
C GLU A 58 -9.36 -6.13 -13.36
N ASN A 59 -9.68 -6.04 -14.65
CA ASN A 59 -8.82 -5.40 -15.64
C ASN A 59 -8.97 -3.88 -15.55
N VAL A 60 -7.85 -3.18 -15.40
CA VAL A 60 -7.80 -1.72 -15.45
C VAL A 60 -7.25 -1.29 -16.81
N PRO A 61 -7.86 -0.30 -17.49
CA PRO A 61 -7.29 0.26 -18.70
C PRO A 61 -5.96 0.95 -18.38
N VAL A 62 -4.88 0.44 -18.98
CA VAL A 62 -3.53 0.99 -18.86
C VAL A 62 -3.07 1.54 -20.21
N SER A 63 -2.14 2.50 -20.19
CA SER A 63 -1.54 2.99 -21.42
C SER A 63 -0.71 1.90 -22.12
N PRO A 64 -0.58 1.93 -23.45
CA PRO A 64 0.28 1.00 -24.18
C PRO A 64 1.72 1.01 -23.66
N GLU A 65 2.24 2.17 -23.27
CA GLU A 65 3.59 2.33 -22.72
C GLU A 65 3.77 1.59 -21.39
N VAL A 66 2.77 1.65 -20.51
CA VAL A 66 2.77 0.91 -19.23
C VAL A 66 2.64 -0.58 -19.47
N ALA A 67 1.78 -1.01 -20.40
CA ALA A 67 1.62 -2.42 -20.73
C ALA A 67 2.92 -3.04 -21.28
N LEU A 68 3.57 -2.36 -22.23
CA LEU A 68 4.84 -2.79 -22.81
C LEU A 68 5.98 -2.76 -21.78
N GLY A 69 6.07 -1.71 -20.96
CA GLY A 69 7.07 -1.60 -19.90
C GLY A 69 6.94 -2.72 -18.87
N LEU A 70 5.71 -3.00 -18.43
CA LEU A 70 5.45 -4.08 -17.47
C LEU A 70 5.81 -5.45 -18.05
N ALA A 71 5.48 -5.71 -19.32
CA ALA A 71 5.84 -6.96 -20.00
C ALA A 71 7.37 -7.13 -20.10
N SER A 72 8.11 -6.06 -20.41
CA SER A 72 9.57 -6.06 -20.49
C SER A 72 10.22 -6.29 -19.12
N ASP A 73 9.76 -5.61 -18.08
CA ASP A 73 10.26 -5.77 -16.71
C ASP A 73 9.96 -7.19 -16.18
N GLN A 74 8.80 -7.74 -16.53
CA GLN A 74 8.44 -9.11 -16.21
C GLN A 74 9.34 -10.13 -16.93
N GLU A 75 9.77 -9.84 -18.17
CA GLU A 75 10.72 -10.68 -18.90
C GLU A 75 12.13 -10.61 -18.31
N PHE A 76 12.57 -9.41 -17.89
CA PHE A 76 13.82 -9.21 -17.16
C PHE A 76 13.80 -9.91 -15.79
N GLY A 77 12.61 -10.17 -15.24
CA GLY A 77 12.41 -10.89 -13.99
C GLY A 77 12.44 -9.99 -12.75
N VAL A 78 12.40 -8.67 -12.93
CA VAL A 78 12.30 -7.70 -11.83
C VAL A 78 11.33 -6.61 -12.22
N VAL A 79 10.30 -6.40 -11.38
CA VAL A 79 9.27 -5.39 -11.61
C VAL A 79 9.22 -4.41 -10.45
N GLY A 80 9.37 -3.12 -10.74
CA GLY A 80 9.16 -2.04 -9.78
C GLY A 80 7.69 -1.64 -9.72
N LEU A 81 7.05 -1.84 -8.58
CA LEU A 81 5.67 -1.44 -8.33
C LEU A 81 5.62 -0.41 -7.20
N ARG A 82 4.57 0.41 -7.20
CA ARG A 82 4.25 1.32 -6.11
C ARG A 82 2.89 0.96 -5.53
N LEU A 83 2.87 0.53 -4.28
CA LEU A 83 1.64 0.39 -3.50
C LEU A 83 1.25 1.76 -2.96
N VAL A 84 0.01 2.16 -3.21
CA VAL A 84 -0.56 3.40 -2.74
C VAL A 84 -1.70 3.09 -1.78
N LEU A 85 -1.70 3.77 -0.64
CA LEU A 85 -2.79 3.71 0.34
C LEU A 85 -3.31 5.12 0.63
N LEU A 86 -4.58 5.32 0.36
CA LEU A 86 -5.31 6.57 0.55
C LEU A 86 -6.28 6.42 1.73
N GLY A 87 -6.59 7.50 2.40
CA GLY A 87 -7.68 7.52 3.37
C GLY A 87 -7.69 8.80 4.19
N ARG A 88 -8.13 8.69 5.43
CA ARG A 88 -8.03 9.77 6.41
C ARG A 88 -7.61 9.24 7.77
N VAL A 89 -6.90 10.07 8.52
CA VAL A 89 -6.45 9.78 9.89
C VAL A 89 -7.02 10.78 10.88
N ARG A 90 -7.20 10.33 12.12
CA ARG A 90 -7.48 11.17 13.26
C ARG A 90 -6.67 10.67 14.46
N TYR A 91 -6.11 11.60 15.19
CA TYR A 91 -5.39 11.34 16.43
C TYR A 91 -6.28 11.56 17.64
N LYS A 92 -6.13 10.73 18.66
CA LYS A 92 -6.77 10.90 19.96
C LYS A 92 -5.72 10.87 21.06
N THR A 93 -5.65 11.97 21.81
CA THR A 93 -4.72 12.15 22.93
C THR A 93 -5.54 12.48 24.17
N GLY A 94 -5.70 11.49 25.06
CA GLY A 94 -6.57 11.62 26.24
C GLY A 94 -8.02 12.01 25.85
N PRO A 95 -8.57 13.12 26.37
CA PRO A 95 -9.91 13.59 26.02
C PRO A 95 -9.98 14.33 24.67
N PHE A 96 -8.83 14.75 24.11
CA PHE A 96 -8.78 15.53 22.87
C PHE A 96 -8.73 14.64 21.64
N ARG A 97 -9.45 15.05 20.59
CA ARG A 97 -9.46 14.40 19.28
C ARG A 97 -9.11 15.44 18.23
N SER A 98 -8.21 15.10 17.30
CA SER A 98 -7.90 15.96 16.15
C SER A 98 -9.06 15.98 15.15
N GLY A 99 -8.99 16.92 14.20
CA GLY A 99 -9.74 16.81 12.95
C GLY A 99 -9.35 15.55 12.17
N TRP A 100 -10.18 15.19 11.19
CA TRP A 100 -9.77 14.23 10.17
C TRP A 100 -8.84 14.93 9.19
N THR A 101 -7.69 14.32 8.91
CA THR A 101 -6.74 14.79 7.91
C THR A 101 -6.58 13.71 6.83
N GLY A 102 -6.28 14.11 5.59
CA GLY A 102 -6.00 13.16 4.52
C GLY A 102 -4.81 12.27 4.86
N LEU A 103 -4.81 11.06 4.33
CA LEU A 103 -3.67 10.15 4.39
C LEU A 103 -3.30 9.74 2.97
N TYR A 104 -2.03 9.92 2.63
CA TYR A 104 -1.47 9.44 1.39
C TYR A 104 -0.15 8.73 1.66
N VAL A 105 -0.15 7.41 1.50
CA VAL A 105 1.02 6.55 1.72
C VAL A 105 1.47 5.97 0.40
N ARG A 106 2.79 6.00 0.15
CA ARG A 106 3.43 5.47 -1.05
C ARG A 106 4.57 4.52 -0.66
N CYS A 107 4.46 3.26 -1.05
CA CYS A 107 5.50 2.26 -0.82
C CYS A 107 6.05 1.77 -2.17
N ASP A 108 7.31 2.09 -2.47
CA ASP A 108 8.00 1.66 -3.67
C ASP A 108 8.70 0.32 -3.44
N MET A 109 8.32 -0.71 -4.20
CA MET A 109 8.78 -2.08 -4.00
C MET A 109 9.28 -2.71 -5.30
N MET A 110 10.34 -3.52 -5.17
CA MET A 110 10.90 -4.29 -6.28
C MET A 110 10.54 -5.76 -6.07
N LEU A 111 9.85 -6.36 -7.04
CA LEU A 111 9.42 -7.74 -7.03
C LEU A 111 10.28 -8.57 -7.98
N GLY A 112 10.86 -9.67 -7.50
CA GLY A 112 11.59 -10.61 -8.35
C GLY A 112 10.66 -11.66 -8.94
N ILE A 113 10.33 -11.56 -10.22
CA ILE A 113 9.47 -12.51 -10.92
C ILE A 113 10.32 -13.61 -11.56
N LYS A 114 10.06 -14.88 -11.18
CA LYS A 114 10.62 -16.05 -11.86
C LYS A 114 9.57 -16.69 -12.76
N LYS A 115 9.89 -16.84 -14.05
CA LYS A 115 9.04 -17.58 -15.00
C LYS A 115 8.94 -19.04 -14.54
N GLY A 116 7.72 -19.59 -14.51
CA GLY A 116 7.47 -21.01 -14.20
C GLY A 116 7.18 -21.35 -12.73
N THR A 117 7.23 -20.39 -11.81
CA THR A 117 6.83 -20.61 -10.41
C THR A 117 5.53 -19.89 -10.09
N SER A 118 4.49 -20.64 -9.77
CA SER A 118 3.25 -20.14 -9.17
C SER A 118 3.41 -20.09 -7.64
N GLY A 119 3.21 -18.93 -7.02
CA GLY A 119 3.29 -18.80 -5.56
C GLY A 119 3.71 -17.41 -5.10
N GLN A 120 4.26 -17.35 -3.88
CA GLN A 120 4.78 -16.12 -3.29
C GLN A 120 5.95 -15.58 -4.11
N VAL A 121 5.83 -14.32 -4.56
CA VAL A 121 6.88 -13.61 -5.28
C VAL A 121 7.80 -12.95 -4.24
N PRO A 122 9.12 -13.20 -4.27
CA PRO A 122 10.03 -12.56 -3.33
C PRO A 122 10.06 -11.05 -3.58
N MET A 123 9.79 -10.29 -2.52
CA MET A 123 10.16 -8.87 -2.49
C MET A 123 11.68 -8.79 -2.34
N LEU A 124 12.32 -7.99 -3.19
CA LEU A 124 13.78 -7.78 -3.16
C LEU A 124 14.20 -6.83 -2.02
N GLY A 125 13.25 -6.35 -1.21
CA GLY A 125 13.46 -5.59 0.00
C GLY A 125 12.13 -5.30 0.73
N ALA A 126 12.21 -4.85 1.98
CA ALA A 126 11.07 -4.31 2.73
C ALA A 126 11.20 -2.78 2.76
N PRO A 127 10.61 -2.07 1.78
CA PRO A 127 10.79 -0.63 1.67
C PRO A 127 10.03 0.10 2.79
N ASN A 128 10.65 1.16 3.30
CA ASN A 128 9.91 2.15 4.09
C ASN A 128 8.94 2.88 3.15
N CYS A 129 7.73 3.16 3.64
CA CYS A 129 6.75 3.93 2.90
C CYS A 129 6.89 5.42 3.20
N ASP A 130 6.73 6.24 2.16
CA ASP A 130 6.58 7.68 2.28
C ASP A 130 5.13 8.00 2.70
N VAL A 131 4.96 8.93 3.64
CA VAL A 131 3.66 9.21 4.28
C VAL A 131 3.42 10.72 4.29
N ASP A 132 2.37 11.14 3.60
CA ASP A 132 1.88 12.51 3.56
C ASP A 132 0.54 12.59 4.31
N ILE A 133 0.45 13.51 5.29
CA ILE A 133 -0.73 13.77 6.13
C ILE A 133 -1.05 15.26 6.11
#